data_AF-A0A8K0KKI6-F1
#
_entry.id   AF-A0A8K0KKI6-F1
#
_cell.length_a   1.000
_cell.length_b   1.000
_cell.length_c   1.000
_cell.angle_alpha   90.00
_cell.angle_beta   90.00
_cell.angle_gamma   90.00
#
_symmetry.space_group_name_H-M   'P 1'
#
loop_
_entity.id
_entity.type
_entity.pdbx_description
1 polymer ?
#
loop_
_entity_poly.entity_id
_entity_poly.type
_entity_poly.pdbx_seq_one_letter_code
_entity_poly.pdbx_strand_id
1 'polypeptide(L)'
;MASKKSEDKTMNSSAEVDEFMEGPLVTWSCLSSPERLCCYEDLTDGVLINEVILLIQPEPEHKGVVLPSYKDPVIKIRNMAVNVRNVRSIYENQLFQTILVCPDPVALAGEDDGSKESSLAAMQLMLLLLLGAAVQGPSKEAFIEDIKQLPLNCQHSIVECIKQVTNSQQLVLTQDWGETVSIQGNEGAMPELLASHVMRLAKERDTYLTKWTASLLGESECHSNEPGRRTPNGGKDEACSRERTKSAGHHSAVAIAVEVSEWKARVRRLRQELEERTENLAESREESERYHGEVIALRRRVQELSEEARTGAAYRDEVDALRERAEQADRLEAEVRRYKERLGDTEFYRSRVEELREDNRVLLETKELLEEQLSVARRRAERTLQVEGDLERAKREIADLALERDAGRDRAVELAEEVARLRLNASSQWRKVLSPGQKSRK
;
A
#
# COMPACT_ATOMS: atom_id res chain seq x y z
N MET A 1 34.53 3.95 42.51
CA MET A 1 33.32 3.61 41.71
C MET A 1 33.63 3.43 40.23
N ALA A 2 34.48 4.23 39.59
CA ALA A 2 34.86 4.05 38.17
C ALA A 2 35.63 2.73 37.88
N SER A 3 36.57 2.33 38.75
CA SER A 3 37.33 1.07 38.57
C SER A 3 36.45 -0.18 38.63
N LYS A 4 35.52 -0.22 39.59
CA LYS A 4 34.57 -1.33 39.76
C LYS A 4 33.58 -1.43 38.60
N LYS A 5 33.15 -0.29 38.05
CA LYS A 5 32.28 -0.20 36.87
C LYS A 5 32.99 -0.59 35.56
N SER A 6 34.32 -0.39 35.50
CA SER A 6 35.16 -0.86 34.40
C SER A 6 35.36 -2.38 34.45
N GLU A 7 35.67 -2.93 35.62
CA GLU A 7 35.84 -4.37 35.83
C GLU A 7 34.54 -5.14 35.59
N ASP A 8 33.42 -4.68 36.14
CA ASP A 8 32.08 -5.25 35.89
C ASP A 8 31.73 -5.22 34.39
N LYS A 9 32.04 -4.14 33.67
CA LYS A 9 31.76 -4.02 32.22
C LYS A 9 32.61 -5.01 31.40
N THR A 10 33.88 -5.19 31.75
CA THR A 10 34.76 -6.18 31.09
C THR A 10 34.35 -7.62 31.37
N MET A 11 33.93 -7.96 32.60
CA MET A 11 33.44 -9.30 32.94
C MET A 11 32.12 -9.62 32.21
N ASN A 12 31.21 -8.65 32.13
CA ASN A 12 29.96 -8.81 31.37
C ASN A 12 30.22 -9.00 29.87
N SER A 13 31.16 -8.23 29.30
CA SER A 13 31.53 -8.39 27.88
C SER A 13 32.19 -9.73 27.57
N SER A 14 32.86 -10.38 28.52
CA SER A 14 33.43 -11.73 28.31
C SER A 14 32.35 -12.79 28.31
N ALA A 15 31.40 -12.70 29.25
CA ALA A 15 30.27 -13.63 29.32
C ALA A 15 29.36 -13.55 28.07
N GLU A 16 29.16 -12.34 27.53
CA GLU A 16 28.40 -12.12 26.29
C GLU A 16 29.11 -12.71 25.05
N VAL A 17 30.45 -12.64 24.99
CA VAL A 17 31.23 -13.28 23.93
C VAL A 17 31.12 -14.81 24.02
N ASP A 18 31.23 -15.37 25.22
CA ASP A 18 31.12 -16.81 25.45
C ASP A 18 29.72 -17.33 25.07
N GLU A 19 28.67 -16.62 25.47
CA GLU A 19 27.27 -16.93 25.09
C GLU A 19 27.07 -16.86 23.56
N PHE A 20 27.66 -15.86 22.90
CA PHE A 20 27.63 -15.75 21.45
C PHE A 20 28.35 -16.92 20.76
N MET A 21 29.55 -17.29 21.23
CA MET A 21 30.36 -18.36 20.67
C MET A 21 29.73 -19.75 20.83
N GLU A 22 28.97 -19.97 21.91
CA GLU A 22 28.15 -21.18 22.11
C GLU A 22 26.78 -21.10 21.40
N GLY A 23 26.50 -19.98 20.75
CA GLY A 23 25.22 -19.68 20.12
C GLY A 23 24.92 -20.48 18.85
N PRO A 24 23.65 -20.47 18.42
CA PRO A 24 23.18 -21.23 17.25
C PRO A 24 23.80 -20.77 15.93
N LEU A 25 24.07 -19.46 15.79
CA LEU A 25 24.65 -18.88 14.56
C LEU A 25 26.10 -19.31 14.37
N VAL A 26 26.88 -19.34 15.46
CA VAL A 26 28.26 -19.80 15.43
C VAL A 26 28.30 -21.30 15.15
N THR A 27 27.49 -22.07 15.87
CA THR A 27 27.32 -23.53 15.64
C THR A 27 26.99 -23.85 14.18
N TRP A 28 26.10 -23.09 13.55
CA TRP A 28 25.76 -23.24 12.14
C TRP A 28 26.90 -22.84 11.20
N SER A 29 27.54 -21.68 11.42
CA SER A 29 28.60 -21.18 10.55
C SER A 29 29.83 -22.09 10.49
N CYS A 30 30.02 -22.93 11.51
CA CYS A 30 31.12 -23.88 11.62
C CYS A 30 30.85 -25.26 11.01
N LEU A 31 29.66 -25.51 10.43
CA LEU A 31 29.26 -26.84 9.92
C LEU A 31 30.30 -27.45 8.97
N SER A 32 30.97 -26.63 8.15
CA SER A 32 31.95 -27.10 7.18
C SER A 32 33.40 -27.14 7.69
N SER A 33 33.69 -26.55 8.86
CA SER A 33 35.06 -26.44 9.40
C SER A 33 35.08 -26.20 10.93
N PRO A 34 34.60 -27.16 11.75
CA PRO A 34 34.48 -26.97 13.20
C PRO A 34 35.82 -26.79 13.93
N GLU A 35 36.92 -27.27 13.34
CA GLU A 35 38.26 -27.19 13.95
C GLU A 35 38.93 -25.82 13.81
N ARG A 36 38.37 -24.92 12.99
CA ARG A 36 39.01 -23.64 12.63
C ARG A 36 38.50 -22.44 13.43
N LEU A 37 37.42 -22.59 14.18
CA LEU A 37 36.87 -21.53 15.02
C LEU A 37 37.07 -21.87 16.50
N CYS A 38 38.12 -21.32 17.10
CA CYS A 38 38.47 -21.56 18.51
C CYS A 38 38.11 -20.38 19.40
N CYS A 39 38.12 -19.16 18.85
CA CYS A 39 37.85 -17.93 19.59
C CYS A 39 37.15 -16.90 18.70
N TYR A 40 36.60 -15.85 19.32
CA TYR A 40 35.88 -14.79 18.60
C TYR A 40 36.77 -14.05 17.58
N GLU A 41 38.06 -13.89 17.89
CA GLU A 41 39.03 -13.22 17.02
C GLU A 41 39.18 -13.91 15.65
N ASP A 42 38.94 -15.23 15.57
CA ASP A 42 39.01 -16.00 14.33
C ASP A 42 37.92 -15.56 13.33
N LEU A 43 36.81 -14.97 13.80
CA LEU A 43 35.79 -14.37 12.94
C LEU A 43 36.20 -12.97 12.45
N THR A 44 36.87 -12.18 13.27
CA THR A 44 37.17 -10.75 13.00
C THR A 44 38.14 -10.51 11.84
N ASP A 45 38.89 -11.53 11.42
CA ASP A 45 39.75 -11.48 10.23
C ASP A 45 38.94 -11.58 8.92
N GLY A 46 37.72 -12.12 8.98
CA GLY A 46 36.82 -12.22 7.82
C GLY A 46 37.15 -13.35 6.85
N VAL A 47 38.21 -14.13 7.09
CA VAL A 47 38.56 -15.29 6.27
C VAL A 47 37.49 -16.39 6.37
N LEU A 48 37.11 -16.79 7.58
CA LEU A 48 36.05 -17.80 7.78
C LEU A 48 34.70 -17.35 7.24
N ILE A 49 34.38 -16.06 7.43
CA ILE A 49 33.17 -15.45 6.86
C ILE A 49 33.17 -15.55 5.33
N ASN A 50 34.31 -15.25 4.68
CA ASN A 50 34.44 -15.37 3.24
C ASN A 50 34.30 -16.82 2.75
N GLU A 51 34.80 -17.80 3.50
CA GLU A 51 34.62 -19.21 3.17
C GLU A 51 33.14 -19.62 3.20
N VAL A 52 32.39 -19.18 4.20
CA VAL A 52 30.93 -19.39 4.26
C VAL A 52 30.23 -18.72 3.07
N ILE A 53 30.62 -17.49 2.71
CA ILE A 53 30.11 -16.80 1.51
C ILE A 53 30.37 -17.64 0.25
N LEU A 54 31.55 -18.24 0.10
CA LEU A 54 31.90 -19.06 -1.06
C LEU A 54 31.13 -20.39 -1.11
N LEU A 55 30.71 -20.93 0.03
CA LEU A 55 29.81 -22.10 0.08
C LEU A 55 28.40 -21.74 -0.41
N ILE A 56 27.92 -20.54 -0.07
CA ILE A 56 26.60 -20.04 -0.49
C ILE A 56 26.65 -19.62 -1.96
N GLN A 57 27.68 -18.88 -2.35
CA GLN A 57 27.89 -18.31 -3.67
C GLN A 57 29.33 -18.58 -4.14
N PRO A 58 29.56 -19.66 -4.91
CA PRO A 58 30.89 -20.03 -5.39
C PRO A 58 31.56 -18.98 -6.29
N GLU A 59 30.75 -18.19 -6.99
CA GLU A 59 31.21 -17.11 -7.88
C GLU A 59 30.69 -15.74 -7.38
N PRO A 60 31.32 -15.15 -6.34
CA PRO A 60 30.90 -13.84 -5.84
C PRO A 60 31.18 -12.74 -6.87
N GLU A 61 30.27 -11.79 -6.97
CA GLU A 61 30.37 -10.69 -7.95
C GLU A 61 31.55 -9.76 -7.65
N HIS A 62 31.84 -9.50 -6.38
CA HIS A 62 32.97 -8.66 -5.98
C HIS A 62 34.19 -9.54 -5.73
N LYS A 63 35.10 -9.57 -6.73
CA LYS A 63 36.35 -10.35 -6.72
C LYS A 63 37.46 -9.78 -5.83
N GLY A 64 37.09 -9.22 -4.67
CA GLY A 64 38.07 -8.74 -3.69
C GLY A 64 38.87 -9.91 -3.12
N VAL A 65 40.18 -9.73 -2.94
CA VAL A 65 41.03 -10.77 -2.35
C VAL A 65 40.96 -10.69 -0.83
N VAL A 66 40.36 -11.70 -0.20
CA VAL A 66 40.38 -11.89 1.26
C VAL A 66 41.66 -12.66 1.62
N LEU A 67 42.47 -12.08 2.49
CA LEU A 67 43.77 -12.62 2.91
C LEU A 67 43.82 -12.71 4.44
N PRO A 68 44.54 -13.68 5.05
CA PRO A 68 44.78 -13.66 6.48
C PRO A 68 45.38 -12.31 6.92
N SER A 69 44.76 -11.64 7.88
CA SER A 69 45.17 -10.31 8.37
C SER A 69 46.44 -10.35 9.18
N TYR A 70 46.76 -11.47 9.83
CA TYR A 70 47.81 -11.55 10.85
C TYR A 70 47.69 -10.44 11.91
N LYS A 71 46.43 -10.10 12.28
CA LYS A 71 46.06 -9.02 13.21
C LYS A 71 46.29 -7.60 12.68
N ASP A 72 46.51 -7.42 11.38
CA ASP A 72 46.55 -6.09 10.76
C ASP A 72 45.12 -5.51 10.63
N PRO A 73 44.82 -4.40 11.33
CA PRO A 73 43.47 -3.82 11.35
C PRO A 73 43.00 -3.37 9.96
N VAL A 74 43.91 -2.89 9.10
CA VAL A 74 43.58 -2.43 7.75
C VAL A 74 43.14 -3.61 6.88
N ILE A 75 43.85 -4.74 7.01
CA ILE A 75 43.50 -5.96 6.26
C ILE A 75 42.18 -6.53 6.75
N LYS A 76 41.92 -6.55 8.06
CA LYS A 76 40.63 -6.99 8.62
C LYS A 76 39.46 -6.15 8.08
N ILE A 77 39.57 -4.82 8.16
CA ILE A 77 38.54 -3.89 7.68
C ILE A 77 38.32 -4.10 6.17
N ARG A 78 39.39 -4.25 5.39
CA ARG A 78 39.29 -4.53 3.95
C ARG A 78 38.58 -5.86 3.66
N ASN A 79 38.96 -6.93 4.36
CA ASN A 79 38.32 -8.24 4.22
C ASN A 79 36.82 -8.16 4.55
N MET A 80 36.47 -7.52 5.67
CA MET A 80 35.08 -7.31 6.06
C MET A 80 34.31 -6.45 5.06
N ALA A 81 34.94 -5.42 4.48
CA ALA A 81 34.33 -4.60 3.45
C ALA A 81 33.98 -5.42 2.20
N VAL A 82 34.87 -6.34 1.79
CA VAL A 82 34.60 -7.28 0.68
C VAL A 82 33.45 -8.23 1.04
N ASN A 83 33.47 -8.81 2.23
CA ASN A 83 32.43 -9.72 2.69
C ASN A 83 31.05 -9.05 2.74
N VAL A 84 30.95 -7.85 3.31
CA VAL A 84 29.69 -7.08 3.38
C VAL A 84 29.16 -6.77 1.98
N ARG A 85 30.02 -6.40 1.03
CA ARG A 85 29.61 -6.17 -0.38
C ARG A 85 29.07 -7.44 -1.03
N ASN A 86 29.72 -8.58 -0.79
CA ASN A 86 29.29 -9.86 -1.35
C ASN A 86 27.96 -10.33 -0.74
N VAL A 87 27.78 -10.22 0.58
CA VAL A 87 26.49 -10.52 1.22
C VAL A 87 25.38 -9.62 0.68
N ARG A 88 25.64 -8.31 0.54
CA ARG A 88 24.68 -7.38 -0.06
C ARG A 88 24.30 -7.80 -1.48
N SER A 89 25.29 -8.12 -2.31
CA SER A 89 25.08 -8.59 -3.69
C SER A 89 24.19 -9.84 -3.75
N ILE A 90 24.37 -10.81 -2.84
CA ILE A 90 23.49 -12.00 -2.77
C ILE A 90 22.03 -11.57 -2.52
N TYR A 91 21.79 -10.72 -1.51
CA TYR A 91 20.44 -10.26 -1.19
C TYR A 91 19.82 -9.44 -2.32
N GLU A 92 20.56 -8.50 -2.91
CA GLU A 92 20.02 -7.59 -3.92
C GLU A 92 19.83 -8.25 -5.29
N ASN A 93 20.82 -9.03 -5.74
CA ASN A 93 20.86 -9.53 -7.12
C ASN A 93 20.32 -10.95 -7.27
N GLN A 94 20.36 -11.76 -6.21
CA GLN A 94 19.84 -13.14 -6.26
C GLN A 94 18.51 -13.31 -5.55
N LEU A 95 18.39 -12.73 -4.36
CA LEU A 95 17.16 -12.84 -3.56
C LEU A 95 16.15 -11.73 -3.86
N PHE A 96 16.57 -10.65 -4.55
CA PHE A 96 15.77 -9.47 -4.83
C PHE A 96 15.18 -8.81 -3.57
N GLN A 97 15.97 -8.79 -2.50
CA GLN A 97 15.62 -8.26 -1.18
C GLN A 97 16.53 -7.07 -0.82
N THR A 98 16.07 -6.19 0.06
CA THR A 98 16.85 -5.01 0.52
C THR A 98 17.24 -5.15 1.98
N ILE A 99 18.54 -5.10 2.28
CA ILE A 99 19.04 -5.13 3.68
C ILE A 99 18.81 -3.77 4.35
N LEU A 100 17.98 -3.71 5.40
CA LEU A 100 17.67 -2.49 6.16
C LEU A 100 18.68 -2.15 7.24
N VAL A 101 19.37 -3.16 7.78
CA VAL A 101 20.45 -2.95 8.75
C VAL A 101 21.70 -3.59 8.16
N CYS A 102 22.60 -2.77 7.64
CA CYS A 102 23.83 -3.25 7.00
C CYS A 102 24.93 -3.41 8.06
N PRO A 103 25.66 -4.54 8.10
CA PRO A 103 26.82 -4.70 8.98
C PRO A 103 27.91 -3.68 8.66
N ASP A 104 28.49 -3.06 9.68
CA ASP A 104 29.62 -2.14 9.54
C ASP A 104 30.95 -2.93 9.44
N PRO A 105 31.71 -2.79 8.34
CA PRO A 105 33.02 -3.43 8.18
C PRO A 105 34.03 -3.12 9.30
N VAL A 106 33.98 -1.93 9.91
CA VAL A 106 34.92 -1.54 10.97
C VAL A 106 34.56 -2.19 12.30
N ALA A 107 33.26 -2.19 12.65
CA ALA A 107 32.77 -2.92 13.82
C ALA A 107 33.03 -4.42 13.71
N LEU A 108 32.84 -5.01 12.51
CA LEU A 108 33.15 -6.42 12.24
C LEU A 108 34.63 -6.78 12.40
N ALA A 109 35.52 -5.87 12.04
CA ALA A 109 36.97 -6.04 12.21
C ALA A 109 37.40 -5.97 13.68
N GLY A 110 36.52 -5.49 14.58
CA GLY A 110 36.82 -5.27 15.99
C GLY A 110 37.67 -4.03 16.24
N GLU A 111 37.70 -3.09 15.29
CA GLU A 111 38.58 -1.91 15.29
C GLU A 111 37.81 -0.59 15.52
N ASP A 112 36.53 -0.66 15.91
CA ASP A 112 35.72 0.50 16.28
C ASP A 112 36.11 1.03 17.67
N ASP A 113 36.07 2.35 17.87
CA ASP A 113 36.43 3.03 19.13
C ASP A 113 35.43 2.74 20.29
N GLY A 114 34.41 1.89 20.04
CA GLY A 114 33.31 1.52 20.93
C GLY A 114 33.55 0.28 21.81
N SER A 115 32.52 -0.12 22.58
CA SER A 115 32.55 -1.36 23.37
C SER A 115 32.49 -2.61 22.48
N LYS A 116 33.08 -3.73 22.94
CA LYS A 116 32.99 -5.07 22.30
C LYS A 116 31.54 -5.48 21.91
N GLU A 117 30.55 -4.92 22.59
CA GLU A 117 29.12 -5.05 22.31
C GLU A 117 28.77 -4.68 20.84
N SER A 118 29.37 -3.61 20.29
CA SER A 118 29.13 -3.16 18.90
C SER A 118 29.63 -4.20 17.88
N SER A 119 30.84 -4.72 18.13
CA SER A 119 31.48 -5.74 17.29
C SER A 119 30.71 -7.07 17.32
N LEU A 120 30.25 -7.48 18.50
CA LEU A 120 29.41 -8.66 18.68
C LEU A 120 28.09 -8.54 17.94
N ALA A 121 27.37 -7.42 18.09
CA ALA A 121 26.11 -7.18 17.41
C ALA A 121 26.28 -7.18 15.87
N ALA A 122 27.36 -6.57 15.37
CA ALA A 122 27.68 -6.57 13.95
C ALA A 122 27.98 -7.99 13.44
N MET A 123 28.72 -8.80 14.20
CA MET A 123 29.04 -10.18 13.83
C MET A 123 27.80 -11.08 13.87
N GLN A 124 26.94 -10.93 14.89
CA GLN A 124 25.67 -11.64 14.98
C GLN A 124 24.78 -11.33 13.77
N LEU A 125 24.70 -10.05 13.38
CA LEU A 125 23.96 -9.63 12.19
C LEU A 125 24.57 -10.22 10.90
N MET A 126 25.89 -10.22 10.76
CA MET A 126 26.57 -10.82 9.60
C MET A 126 26.26 -12.32 9.47
N LEU A 127 26.40 -13.10 10.56
CA LEU A 127 26.10 -14.53 10.54
C LEU A 127 24.60 -14.80 10.29
N LEU A 128 23.71 -13.96 10.84
CA LEU A 128 22.28 -14.06 10.62
C LEU A 128 21.89 -13.82 9.16
N LEU A 129 22.50 -12.83 8.50
CA LEU A 129 22.33 -12.57 7.07
C LEU A 129 22.90 -13.72 6.22
N LEU A 130 24.04 -14.29 6.59
CA LEU A 130 24.58 -15.46 5.88
C LEU A 130 23.67 -16.67 5.99
N LEU A 131 23.11 -16.94 7.18
CA LEU A 131 22.12 -18.00 7.37
C LEU A 131 20.88 -17.77 6.51
N GLY A 132 20.38 -16.53 6.49
CA GLY A 132 19.24 -16.15 5.64
C GLY A 132 19.52 -16.33 4.16
N ALA A 133 20.72 -15.99 3.70
CA ALA A 133 21.15 -16.21 2.33
C ALA A 133 21.27 -17.70 1.99
N ALA A 134 21.86 -18.51 2.89
CA ALA A 134 22.06 -19.93 2.69
C ALA A 134 20.73 -20.69 2.53
N VAL A 135 19.71 -20.37 3.33
CA VAL A 135 18.42 -21.09 3.32
C VAL A 135 17.42 -20.57 2.27
N GLN A 136 17.72 -19.43 1.63
CA GLN A 136 16.91 -18.86 0.55
C GLN A 136 17.57 -19.03 -0.84
N GLY A 137 18.88 -19.26 -0.87
CA GLY A 137 19.67 -19.38 -2.10
C GLY A 137 19.44 -20.67 -2.90
N PRO A 138 20.13 -20.83 -4.05
CA PRO A 138 19.94 -21.96 -4.97
C PRO A 138 20.35 -23.31 -4.35
N SER A 139 21.31 -23.32 -3.43
CA SER A 139 21.81 -24.50 -2.72
C SER A 139 21.14 -24.74 -1.36
N LYS A 140 19.99 -24.11 -1.09
CA LYS A 140 19.30 -24.16 0.22
C LYS A 140 19.02 -25.56 0.76
N GLU A 141 18.77 -26.53 -0.12
CA GLU A 141 18.44 -27.90 0.30
C GLU A 141 19.59 -28.55 1.08
N ALA A 142 20.83 -28.36 0.61
CA ALA A 142 22.02 -28.87 1.30
C ALA A 142 22.18 -28.24 2.69
N PHE A 143 22.05 -26.91 2.79
CA PHE A 143 22.13 -26.22 4.08
C PHE A 143 21.00 -26.62 5.04
N ILE A 144 19.79 -26.86 4.54
CA ILE A 144 18.66 -27.32 5.34
C ILE A 144 18.89 -28.76 5.83
N GLU A 145 19.49 -29.63 5.00
CA GLU A 145 19.89 -30.98 5.41
C GLU A 145 20.95 -30.97 6.49
N ASP A 146 21.96 -30.09 6.39
CA ASP A 146 22.99 -29.93 7.42
C ASP A 146 22.38 -29.41 8.73
N ILE A 147 21.46 -28.45 8.67
CA ILE A 147 20.74 -27.95 9.86
C ILE A 147 19.93 -29.08 10.52
N LYS A 148 19.29 -29.97 9.75
CA LYS A 148 18.53 -31.11 10.30
C LYS A 148 19.39 -32.15 11.02
N GLN A 149 20.71 -32.14 10.80
CA GLN A 149 21.65 -33.03 11.49
C GLN A 149 22.09 -32.47 12.86
N LEU A 150 21.83 -31.20 13.14
CA LEU A 150 22.17 -30.56 14.42
C LEU A 150 21.29 -31.08 15.57
N PRO A 151 21.70 -30.92 16.85
CA PRO A 151 20.87 -31.23 18.00
C PRO A 151 19.53 -30.44 17.98
N LEU A 152 18.43 -31.07 18.41
CA LEU A 152 17.08 -30.48 18.34
C LEU A 152 16.98 -29.08 18.96
N ASN A 153 17.63 -28.84 20.09
CA ASN A 153 17.63 -27.52 20.74
C ASN A 153 18.29 -26.44 19.85
N CYS A 154 19.35 -26.82 19.12
CA CYS A 154 20.03 -25.95 18.17
C CYS A 154 19.17 -25.73 16.92
N GLN A 155 18.51 -26.78 16.40
CA GLN A 155 17.56 -26.65 15.28
C GLN A 155 16.46 -25.64 15.57
N HIS A 156 15.81 -25.74 16.74
CA HIS A 156 14.77 -24.80 17.15
C HIS A 156 15.28 -23.35 17.22
N SER A 157 16.48 -23.16 17.76
CA SER A 157 17.10 -21.84 17.88
C SER A 157 17.47 -21.25 16.50
N ILE A 158 18.02 -22.08 15.59
CA ILE A 158 18.33 -21.69 14.20
C ILE A 158 17.05 -21.35 13.44
N VAL A 159 15.94 -22.07 13.65
CA VAL A 159 14.65 -21.74 13.03
C VAL A 159 14.15 -20.36 13.46
N GLU A 160 14.34 -19.96 14.73
CA GLU A 160 14.04 -18.61 15.17
C GLU A 160 14.96 -17.57 14.50
N CYS A 161 16.25 -17.86 14.33
CA CYS A 161 17.16 -17.02 13.54
C CYS A 161 16.70 -16.87 12.08
N ILE A 162 16.29 -17.97 11.42
CA ILE A 162 15.76 -17.93 10.04
C ILE A 162 14.54 -17.01 9.98
N LYS A 163 13.57 -17.17 10.89
CA LYS A 163 12.38 -16.29 10.92
C LYS A 163 12.74 -14.82 11.07
N GLN A 164 13.75 -14.48 11.87
CA GLN A 164 14.21 -13.10 12.06
C GLN A 164 14.74 -12.47 10.77
N VAL A 165 15.27 -13.24 9.83
CA VAL A 165 15.84 -12.71 8.58
C VAL A 165 14.94 -12.91 7.36
N THR A 166 14.04 -13.90 7.39
CA THR A 166 13.12 -14.19 6.27
C THR A 166 11.73 -13.59 6.44
N ASN A 167 11.24 -13.45 7.68
CA ASN A 167 9.86 -13.05 7.96
C ASN A 167 9.78 -11.68 8.65
N SER A 168 10.84 -11.26 9.36
CA SER A 168 10.87 -9.95 10.03
C SER A 168 11.33 -8.87 9.05
N GLN A 169 10.41 -7.97 8.70
CA GLN A 169 10.66 -6.79 7.86
C GLN A 169 11.52 -5.72 8.56
N GLN A 170 12.23 -6.08 9.63
CA GLN A 170 13.10 -5.20 10.42
C GLN A 170 14.54 -5.18 9.90
N LEU A 171 15.05 -6.33 9.48
CA LEU A 171 16.45 -6.50 9.06
C LEU A 171 16.59 -6.53 7.54
N VAL A 172 15.64 -7.17 6.86
CA VAL A 172 15.61 -7.34 5.41
C VAL A 172 14.18 -7.10 4.95
N LEU A 173 14.00 -6.25 3.93
CA LEU A 173 12.74 -6.10 3.23
C LEU A 173 12.64 -7.16 2.14
N THR A 174 11.56 -7.95 2.19
CA THR A 174 11.25 -8.91 1.13
C THR A 174 10.71 -8.20 -0.11
N GLN A 175 10.84 -8.83 -1.28
CA GLN A 175 10.42 -8.28 -2.57
C GLN A 175 8.93 -7.87 -2.57
N ASP A 176 8.10 -8.67 -1.90
CA ASP A 176 6.66 -8.49 -1.78
C ASP A 176 6.25 -7.46 -0.72
N TRP A 177 7.18 -6.87 0.05
CA TRP A 177 6.82 -5.92 1.12
C TRP A 177 6.05 -4.71 0.60
N GLY A 178 6.44 -4.17 -0.56
CA GLY A 178 5.72 -3.08 -1.21
C GLY A 178 4.29 -3.46 -1.60
N GLU A 179 4.08 -4.70 -2.04
CA GLU A 179 2.76 -5.24 -2.42
C GLU A 179 1.91 -5.60 -1.19
N THR A 180 2.52 -6.16 -0.13
CA THR A 180 1.79 -6.55 1.10
C THR A 180 1.28 -5.33 1.85
N VAL A 181 2.05 -4.25 1.90
CA VAL A 181 1.64 -3.00 2.54
C VAL A 181 0.46 -2.36 1.78
N SER A 182 0.43 -2.50 0.45
CA SER A 182 -0.69 -2.04 -0.40
C SER A 182 -1.98 -2.84 -0.22
N ILE A 183 -1.90 -4.09 0.28
CA ILE A 183 -3.08 -4.95 0.53
C ILE A 183 -3.68 -4.73 1.93
N GLN A 184 -2.87 -4.35 2.92
CA GLN A 184 -3.32 -4.22 4.32
C GLN A 184 -3.64 -2.77 4.75
N GLY A 185 -3.10 -1.77 4.06
CA GLY A 185 -3.43 -0.36 4.23
C GLY A 185 -4.42 0.10 3.17
N ASN A 186 -5.40 0.91 3.58
CA ASN A 186 -6.37 1.61 2.72
C ASN A 186 -5.77 2.00 1.34
N GLU A 187 -6.46 1.63 0.26
CA GLU A 187 -6.10 1.91 -1.15
C GLU A 187 -5.54 3.34 -1.31
N GLY A 188 -4.23 3.48 -1.51
CA GLY A 188 -3.61 4.78 -1.73
C GLY A 188 -2.11 4.69 -2.01
N ALA A 189 -1.58 5.64 -2.79
CA ALA A 189 -0.19 5.71 -3.26
C ALA A 189 0.89 5.99 -2.17
N MET A 190 0.46 6.29 -0.94
CA MET A 190 1.35 6.69 0.16
C MET A 190 2.28 5.58 0.69
N PRO A 191 1.83 4.32 0.86
CA PRO A 191 2.68 3.26 1.36
C PRO A 191 3.72 2.78 0.33
N GLU A 192 3.38 2.79 -0.96
CA GLU A 192 4.31 2.48 -2.05
C GLU A 192 5.40 3.57 -2.18
N LEU A 193 5.01 4.84 -2.09
CA LEU A 193 5.97 5.95 -2.07
C LEU A 193 6.90 5.87 -0.84
N LEU A 194 6.38 5.55 0.34
CA LEU A 194 7.19 5.34 1.54
C LEU A 194 8.15 4.16 1.35
N ALA A 195 7.68 3.06 0.76
CA ALA A 195 8.52 1.91 0.49
C ALA A 195 9.66 2.24 -0.48
N SER A 196 9.36 2.98 -1.55
CA SER A 196 10.36 3.49 -2.50
C SER A 196 11.40 4.37 -1.82
N HIS A 197 10.99 5.22 -0.86
CA HIS A 197 11.88 6.07 -0.10
C HIS A 197 12.79 5.28 0.83
N VAL A 198 12.27 4.27 1.52
CA VAL A 198 13.06 3.40 2.41
C VAL A 198 14.11 2.64 1.60
N MET A 199 13.72 2.02 0.47
CA MET A 199 14.67 1.32 -0.41
C MET A 199 15.73 2.26 -0.98
N ARG A 200 15.35 3.48 -1.39
CA ARG A 200 16.29 4.51 -1.85
C ARG A 200 17.26 4.92 -0.76
N LEU A 201 16.79 5.18 0.47
CA LEU A 201 17.64 5.55 1.60
C LEU A 201 18.60 4.42 2.00
N ALA A 202 18.16 3.16 1.93
CA ALA A 202 19.04 2.00 2.15
C ALA A 202 20.19 1.97 1.11
N LYS A 203 19.88 2.18 -0.18
CA LYS A 203 20.88 2.27 -1.25
C LYS A 203 21.83 3.47 -1.08
N GLU A 204 21.32 4.62 -0.68
CA GLU A 204 22.12 5.80 -0.37
C GLU A 204 23.09 5.52 0.79
N ARG A 205 22.59 4.97 1.91
CA ARG A 205 23.43 4.51 3.04
C ARG A 205 24.54 3.59 2.57
N ASP A 206 24.21 2.58 1.78
CA ASP A 206 25.15 1.57 1.30
C ASP A 206 26.23 2.13 0.38
N THR A 207 25.86 3.14 -0.41
CA THR A 207 26.80 3.91 -1.22
C THR A 207 27.75 4.72 -0.34
N TYR A 208 27.24 5.39 0.70
CA TYR A 208 28.07 6.16 1.63
C TYR A 208 28.97 5.28 2.48
N LEU A 209 28.48 4.14 2.98
CA LEU A 209 29.28 3.18 3.74
C LEU A 209 30.45 2.65 2.89
N THR A 210 30.19 2.29 1.62
CA THR A 210 31.26 1.85 0.70
C THR A 210 32.32 2.93 0.50
N LYS A 211 31.91 4.18 0.24
CA LYS A 211 32.81 5.32 0.03
C LYS A 211 33.61 5.67 1.29
N TRP A 212 32.95 5.67 2.44
CA TRP A 212 33.59 5.95 3.73
C TRP A 212 34.65 4.90 4.06
N THR A 213 34.32 3.61 3.88
CA THR A 213 35.26 2.51 4.13
C THR A 213 36.46 2.57 3.18
N ALA A 214 36.24 2.88 1.89
CA ALA A 214 37.33 3.06 0.92
C ALA A 214 38.25 4.23 1.30
N SER A 215 37.66 5.35 1.74
CA SER A 215 38.44 6.50 2.24
C SER A 215 39.24 6.16 3.50
N LEU A 216 38.70 5.34 4.40
CA LEU A 216 39.37 4.89 5.63
C LEU A 216 40.58 3.99 5.33
N LEU A 217 40.44 3.11 4.33
CA LEU A 217 41.51 2.21 3.88
C LEU A 217 42.60 2.92 3.06
N GLY A 218 42.47 4.23 2.84
CA GLY A 218 43.42 4.99 2.01
C GLY A 218 43.37 4.59 0.54
N GLU A 219 42.27 3.96 0.09
CA GLU A 219 41.97 3.70 -1.31
C GLU A 219 41.52 5.02 -1.97
N SER A 220 42.44 6.00 -2.06
CA SER A 220 42.31 7.08 -3.04
C SER A 220 42.28 6.42 -4.41
N GLU A 221 41.43 6.89 -5.33
CA GLU A 221 41.38 6.44 -6.73
C GLU A 221 42.75 6.66 -7.42
N CYS A 222 43.73 5.79 -7.15
CA CYS A 222 44.96 5.68 -7.91
C CYS A 222 44.77 4.52 -8.90
N HIS A 223 44.06 4.82 -9.99
CA HIS A 223 44.32 4.15 -11.24
C HIS A 223 45.71 4.58 -11.74
N SER A 224 46.75 4.00 -11.17
CA SER A 224 48.13 4.03 -11.67
C SER A 224 48.96 3.02 -10.88
N ASN A 225 49.14 1.81 -11.40
CA ASN A 225 50.41 1.43 -12.04
C ASN A 225 50.69 -0.07 -12.05
N GLU A 226 51.35 -0.42 -13.16
CA GLU A 226 52.13 -1.60 -13.49
C GLU A 226 52.98 -2.22 -12.35
N PRO A 227 53.36 -3.51 -12.49
CA PRO A 227 54.24 -4.19 -11.57
C PRO A 227 55.73 -3.80 -11.75
N GLY A 228 56.24 -3.14 -10.71
CA GLY A 228 57.58 -3.21 -10.12
C GLY A 228 58.76 -3.78 -10.92
N ARG A 229 59.64 -2.87 -11.38
CA ARG A 229 61.05 -3.15 -11.70
C ARG A 229 61.87 -3.23 -10.41
N ARG A 230 62.43 -4.40 -10.11
CA ARG A 230 63.44 -4.59 -9.05
C ARG A 230 64.77 -3.95 -9.49
N THR A 231 65.33 -3.11 -8.62
CA THR A 231 66.75 -2.76 -8.63
C THR A 231 67.61 -3.91 -8.08
N PRO A 232 68.83 -4.10 -8.59
CA PRO A 232 69.93 -4.51 -7.73
C PRO A 232 71.06 -3.47 -7.76
N ASN A 233 71.40 -3.01 -6.56
CA ASN A 233 72.61 -2.26 -6.25
C ASN A 233 73.82 -3.19 -6.27
N GLY A 234 75.01 -2.65 -6.57
CA GLY A 234 76.23 -3.41 -6.88
C GLY A 234 77.06 -3.94 -5.71
N GLY A 235 78.14 -4.63 -6.08
CA GLY A 235 79.23 -5.17 -5.26
C GLY A 235 79.80 -6.43 -5.92
N LYS A 236 80.84 -6.32 -6.77
CA LYS A 236 82.25 -6.64 -6.47
C LYS A 236 82.47 -8.04 -5.88
N ASP A 237 83.10 -8.95 -6.62
CA ASP A 237 84.52 -9.25 -6.44
C ASP A 237 85.06 -10.28 -7.46
N GLU A 238 86.35 -10.10 -7.74
CA GLU A 238 87.18 -10.80 -8.70
C GLU A 238 87.47 -12.27 -8.32
N ALA A 239 87.70 -13.10 -9.33
CA ALA A 239 88.63 -14.22 -9.21
C ALA A 239 89.50 -14.33 -10.47
N CYS A 240 90.80 -14.29 -10.19
CA CYS A 240 91.95 -14.28 -11.07
C CYS A 240 92.07 -15.55 -11.94
N SER A 241 92.55 -15.41 -13.17
CA SER A 241 93.47 -16.38 -13.78
C SER A 241 94.37 -15.68 -14.79
N ARG A 242 95.64 -16.06 -14.72
CA ARG A 242 96.83 -15.31 -15.08
C ARG A 242 97.59 -16.16 -16.09
N GLU A 243 97.92 -15.63 -17.25
CA GLU A 243 99.17 -16.05 -17.90
C GLU A 243 99.72 -15.03 -18.90
N ARG A 244 101.06 -14.98 -18.92
CA ARG A 244 101.92 -14.03 -19.61
C ARG A 244 102.05 -14.40 -21.08
N THR A 245 102.21 -13.42 -21.97
CA THR A 245 103.35 -13.37 -22.91
C THR A 245 103.43 -12.02 -23.63
N LYS A 246 104.67 -11.58 -23.85
CA LYS A 246 105.02 -10.27 -24.39
C LYS A 246 104.89 -10.27 -25.91
N SER A 247 103.73 -9.87 -26.43
CA SER A 247 103.53 -9.36 -27.81
C SER A 247 102.46 -8.24 -27.86
N ALA A 248 102.16 -7.64 -26.71
CA ALA A 248 100.89 -6.98 -26.40
C ALA A 248 100.73 -5.52 -26.88
N GLY A 249 101.65 -4.94 -27.65
CA GLY A 249 101.53 -3.53 -28.07
C GLY A 249 100.42 -3.29 -29.10
N HIS A 250 100.33 -4.15 -30.12
CA HIS A 250 99.35 -4.01 -31.21
C HIS A 250 98.04 -4.76 -30.93
N HIS A 251 98.09 -5.95 -30.30
CA HIS A 251 96.89 -6.71 -29.96
C HIS A 251 96.07 -6.09 -28.82
N SER A 252 96.70 -5.39 -27.87
CA SER A 252 95.99 -4.64 -26.83
C SER A 252 95.26 -3.42 -27.39
N ALA A 253 95.90 -2.66 -28.29
CA ALA A 253 95.28 -1.52 -28.93
C ALA A 253 94.07 -1.91 -29.80
N VAL A 254 94.16 -3.03 -30.52
CA VAL A 254 93.04 -3.57 -31.32
C VAL A 254 91.92 -4.09 -30.41
N ALA A 255 92.22 -4.80 -29.33
CA ALA A 255 91.21 -5.25 -28.36
C ALA A 255 90.46 -4.07 -27.72
N ILE A 256 91.19 -3.03 -27.30
CA ILE A 256 90.58 -1.80 -26.76
C ILE A 256 89.72 -1.09 -27.82
N ALA A 257 90.16 -1.07 -29.08
CA ALA A 257 89.37 -0.47 -30.17
C ALA A 257 88.07 -1.24 -30.44
N VAL A 258 88.12 -2.58 -30.39
CA VAL A 258 86.92 -3.45 -30.51
C VAL A 258 85.98 -3.20 -29.34
N GLU A 259 86.48 -3.21 -28.10
CA GLU A 259 85.66 -2.93 -26.92
C GLU A 259 85.02 -1.53 -27.00
N VAL A 260 85.78 -0.50 -27.40
CA VAL A 260 85.25 0.85 -27.61
C VAL A 260 84.17 0.86 -28.71
N SER A 261 84.33 0.07 -29.77
CA SER A 261 83.33 -0.05 -30.82
C SER A 261 82.06 -0.77 -30.34
N GLU A 262 82.20 -1.78 -29.48
CA GLU A 262 81.08 -2.50 -28.85
C GLU A 262 80.34 -1.62 -27.84
N TRP A 263 81.06 -0.83 -27.05
CA TRP A 263 80.46 0.18 -26.15
C TRP A 263 79.75 1.27 -26.95
N LYS A 264 80.32 1.75 -28.06
CA LYS A 264 79.64 2.68 -28.97
C LYS A 264 78.39 2.07 -29.60
N ALA A 265 78.42 0.81 -30.00
CA ALA A 265 77.26 0.10 -30.55
C ALA A 265 76.16 -0.09 -29.48
N ARG A 266 76.54 -0.42 -28.24
CA ARG A 266 75.61 -0.48 -27.10
C ARG A 266 74.97 0.87 -26.81
N VAL A 267 75.73 1.96 -26.83
CA VAL A 267 75.19 3.31 -26.65
C VAL A 267 74.19 3.67 -27.76
N ARG A 268 74.46 3.31 -29.03
CA ARG A 268 73.50 3.53 -30.13
C ARG A 268 72.22 2.72 -29.95
N ARG A 269 72.33 1.43 -29.59
CA ARG A 269 71.17 0.58 -29.31
C ARG A 269 70.32 1.13 -28.17
N LEU A 270 70.94 1.51 -27.05
CA LEU A 270 70.23 2.10 -25.92
C LEU A 270 69.56 3.45 -26.27
N ARG A 271 70.13 4.22 -27.20
CA ARG A 271 69.48 5.46 -27.70
C ARG A 271 68.27 5.15 -28.56
N GLN A 272 68.39 4.21 -29.49
CA GLN A 272 67.26 3.78 -30.32
C GLN A 272 66.15 3.16 -29.45
N GLU A 273 66.50 2.30 -28.51
CA GLU A 273 65.53 1.75 -27.54
C GLU A 273 64.88 2.86 -26.72
N LEU A 274 65.61 3.91 -26.33
CA LEU A 274 65.03 5.06 -25.64
C LEU A 274 64.05 5.82 -26.55
N GLU A 275 64.42 6.07 -27.80
CA GLU A 275 63.57 6.75 -28.81
C GLU A 275 62.27 5.96 -29.06
N GLU A 276 62.37 4.66 -29.32
CA GLU A 276 61.21 3.76 -29.48
C GLU A 276 60.33 3.74 -28.22
N ARG A 277 60.93 3.72 -27.02
CA ARG A 277 60.17 3.78 -25.77
C ARG A 277 59.49 5.12 -25.56
N THR A 278 60.09 6.23 -26.00
CA THR A 278 59.46 7.55 -25.93
C THR A 278 58.29 7.69 -26.91
N GLU A 279 58.38 7.10 -28.11
CA GLU A 279 57.29 7.10 -29.10
C GLU A 279 56.11 6.24 -28.62
N ASN A 280 56.37 5.00 -28.17
CA ASN A 280 55.34 4.13 -27.59
C ASN A 280 54.61 4.78 -26.39
N LEU A 281 55.35 5.53 -25.57
CA LEU A 281 54.78 6.25 -24.43
C LEU A 281 53.93 7.45 -24.87
N ALA A 282 54.27 8.11 -25.98
CA ALA A 282 53.43 9.17 -26.56
C ALA A 282 52.12 8.58 -27.13
N GLU A 283 52.20 7.49 -27.89
CA GLU A 283 51.01 6.78 -28.42
C GLU A 283 50.09 6.32 -27.29
N SER A 284 50.63 5.70 -26.25
CA SER A 284 49.86 5.24 -25.08
C SER A 284 49.19 6.40 -24.32
N ARG A 285 49.80 7.60 -24.32
CA ARG A 285 49.21 8.81 -23.74
C ARG A 285 48.05 9.32 -24.60
N GLU A 286 48.22 9.40 -25.92
CA GLU A 286 47.16 9.83 -26.84
C GLU A 286 45.95 8.87 -26.79
N GLU A 287 46.19 7.56 -26.71
CA GLU A 287 45.12 6.57 -26.50
C GLU A 287 44.40 6.79 -25.17
N SER A 288 45.14 7.06 -24.08
CA SER A 288 44.55 7.37 -22.78
C SER A 288 43.70 8.64 -22.81
N GLU A 289 44.14 9.68 -23.51
CA GLU A 289 43.37 10.92 -23.70
C GLU A 289 42.10 10.68 -24.54
N ARG A 290 42.20 9.84 -25.58
CA ARG A 290 41.04 9.42 -26.40
C ARG A 290 40.00 8.68 -25.56
N TYR A 291 40.43 7.68 -24.78
CA TYR A 291 39.53 6.95 -23.87
C TYR A 291 38.95 7.86 -22.80
N HIS A 292 39.72 8.81 -22.26
CA HIS A 292 39.23 9.78 -21.31
C HIS A 292 38.10 10.65 -21.90
N GLY A 293 38.27 11.11 -23.15
CA GLY A 293 37.23 11.84 -23.88
C GLY A 293 35.96 11.03 -24.10
N GLU A 294 36.08 9.76 -24.51
CA GLU A 294 34.95 8.84 -24.67
C GLU A 294 34.21 8.60 -23.35
N VAL A 295 34.93 8.43 -22.24
CA VAL A 295 34.33 8.27 -20.91
C VAL A 295 33.54 9.52 -20.51
N ILE A 296 34.04 10.73 -20.77
CA ILE A 296 33.31 11.97 -20.51
C ILE A 296 32.03 12.04 -21.36
N ALA A 297 32.12 11.71 -22.65
CA ALA A 297 30.98 11.72 -23.56
C ALA A 297 29.90 10.72 -23.13
N LEU A 298 30.30 9.50 -22.75
CA LEU A 298 29.39 8.48 -22.23
C LEU A 298 28.76 8.91 -20.91
N ARG A 299 29.53 9.50 -19.98
CA ARG A 299 29.00 10.04 -18.72
C ARG A 299 27.94 11.11 -18.97
N ARG A 300 28.18 12.03 -19.90
CA ARG A 300 27.19 13.04 -20.30
C ARG A 300 25.94 12.39 -20.89
N ARG A 301 26.08 11.38 -21.76
CA ARG A 301 24.93 10.71 -22.35
C ARG A 301 24.10 9.96 -21.31
N VAL A 302 24.75 9.33 -20.33
CA VAL A 302 24.06 8.69 -19.20
C VAL A 302 23.30 9.73 -18.36
N GLN A 303 23.88 10.92 -18.14
CA GLN A 303 23.18 12.01 -17.45
C GLN A 303 21.93 12.46 -18.21
N GLU A 304 22.03 12.72 -19.51
CA GLU A 304 20.89 13.10 -20.36
C GLU A 304 19.79 12.03 -20.34
N LEU A 305 20.15 10.76 -20.52
CA LEU A 305 19.19 9.64 -20.43
C LEU A 305 18.55 9.53 -19.04
N SER A 306 19.30 9.84 -17.98
CA SER A 306 18.75 9.84 -16.61
C SER A 306 17.75 10.99 -16.38
N GLU A 307 17.94 12.12 -17.05
CA GLU A 307 17.01 13.26 -17.03
C GLU A 307 15.75 12.95 -17.83
N GLU A 308 15.89 12.36 -19.01
CA GLU A 308 14.78 11.84 -19.82
C GLU A 308 13.97 10.77 -19.07
N ALA A 309 14.64 9.87 -18.35
CA ALA A 309 13.95 8.86 -17.53
C ALA A 309 13.16 9.51 -16.37
N ARG A 310 13.71 10.57 -15.75
CA ARG A 310 13.04 11.34 -14.69
C ARG A 310 11.82 12.10 -15.21
N THR A 311 11.92 12.76 -16.36
CA THR A 311 10.75 13.43 -16.98
C THR A 311 9.70 12.42 -17.45
N GLY A 312 10.14 11.28 -17.99
CA GLY A 312 9.25 10.16 -18.33
C GLY A 312 8.51 9.60 -17.12
N ALA A 313 9.14 9.56 -15.93
CA ALA A 313 8.46 9.20 -14.69
C ALA A 313 7.38 10.21 -14.30
N ALA A 314 7.70 11.51 -14.34
CA ALA A 314 6.73 12.57 -14.04
C ALA A 314 5.50 12.52 -14.98
N TYR A 315 5.70 12.25 -16.27
CA TYR A 315 4.57 12.08 -17.19
C TYR A 315 3.71 10.84 -16.90
N ARG A 316 4.29 9.76 -16.36
CA ARG A 316 3.49 8.60 -15.91
C ARG A 316 2.63 8.99 -14.72
N ASP A 317 3.19 9.69 -13.74
CA ASP A 317 2.44 10.17 -12.57
C ASP A 317 1.29 11.11 -12.99
N GLU A 318 1.51 11.98 -13.98
CA GLU A 318 0.46 12.84 -14.55
C GLU A 318 -0.64 12.02 -15.23
N VAL A 319 -0.29 10.98 -16.00
CA VAL A 319 -1.26 10.09 -16.64
C VAL A 319 -2.08 9.33 -15.60
N ASP A 320 -1.46 8.84 -14.53
CA ASP A 320 -2.16 8.12 -13.48
C ASP A 320 -3.10 9.05 -12.69
N ALA A 321 -2.68 10.28 -12.39
CA ALA A 321 -3.55 11.30 -11.80
C ALA A 321 -4.75 11.65 -12.71
N LEU A 322 -4.55 11.66 -14.04
CA LEU A 322 -5.64 11.89 -15.00
C LEU A 322 -6.60 10.68 -15.08
N ARG A 323 -6.09 9.45 -14.97
CA ARG A 323 -6.92 8.23 -14.90
C ARG A 323 -7.82 8.23 -13.67
N GLU A 324 -7.27 8.52 -12.49
CA GLU A 324 -8.06 8.60 -11.26
C GLU A 324 -9.17 9.65 -11.36
N ARG A 325 -8.86 10.83 -11.93
CA ARG A 325 -9.85 11.89 -12.16
C ARG A 325 -10.93 11.47 -13.14
N ALA A 326 -10.59 10.72 -14.19
CA ALA A 326 -11.56 10.19 -15.15
C ALA A 326 -12.50 9.17 -14.48
N GLU A 327 -11.96 8.25 -13.67
CA GLU A 327 -12.79 7.30 -12.92
C GLU A 327 -13.71 7.99 -11.91
N GLN A 328 -13.23 9.03 -11.22
CA GLN A 328 -14.05 9.84 -10.34
C GLN A 328 -15.19 10.53 -11.10
N ALA A 329 -14.91 11.05 -12.29
CA ALA A 329 -15.94 11.65 -13.15
C ALA A 329 -16.99 10.61 -13.56
N ASP A 330 -16.58 9.40 -13.98
CA ASP A 330 -17.51 8.31 -14.35
C ASP A 330 -18.43 7.90 -13.19
N ARG A 331 -17.88 7.86 -11.95
CA ARG A 331 -18.66 7.60 -10.73
C ARG A 331 -19.70 8.69 -10.48
N LEU A 332 -19.29 9.96 -10.55
CA LEU A 332 -20.19 11.10 -10.38
C LEU A 332 -21.27 11.15 -11.47
N GLU A 333 -20.93 10.82 -12.72
CA GLU A 333 -21.91 10.73 -13.80
C GLU A 333 -22.94 9.62 -13.55
N ALA A 334 -22.51 8.48 -13.01
CA ALA A 334 -23.42 7.40 -12.63
C ALA A 334 -24.36 7.81 -11.48
N GLU A 335 -23.87 8.55 -10.50
CA GLU A 335 -24.70 9.12 -9.43
C GLU A 335 -25.71 10.13 -9.97
N VAL A 336 -25.28 11.03 -10.86
CA VAL A 336 -26.18 11.99 -11.52
C VAL A 336 -27.27 11.28 -12.32
N ARG A 337 -26.93 10.20 -13.05
CA ARG A 337 -27.93 9.37 -13.74
C ARG A 337 -28.96 8.78 -12.78
N ARG A 338 -28.52 8.20 -11.65
CA ARG A 338 -29.41 7.68 -10.59
C ARG A 338 -30.29 8.78 -9.98
N TYR A 339 -29.75 9.97 -9.74
CA TYR A 339 -30.54 11.08 -9.21
C TYR A 339 -31.58 11.59 -10.21
N LYS A 340 -31.28 11.59 -11.51
CA LYS A 340 -32.26 11.92 -12.57
C LYS A 340 -33.41 10.91 -12.63
N GLU A 341 -33.12 9.62 -12.52
CA GLU A 341 -34.16 8.57 -12.46
C GLU A 341 -35.06 8.77 -11.23
N ARG A 342 -34.47 8.95 -10.04
CA ARG A 342 -35.22 9.21 -8.80
C ARG A 342 -36.05 10.49 -8.86
N LEU A 343 -35.54 11.53 -9.54
CA LEU A 343 -36.30 12.75 -9.77
C LEU A 343 -37.52 12.48 -10.66
N GLY A 344 -37.34 11.72 -11.73
CA GLY A 344 -38.44 11.28 -12.60
C GLY A 344 -39.52 10.51 -11.86
N ASP A 345 -39.14 9.56 -10.99
CA ASP A 345 -40.11 8.83 -10.15
C ASP A 345 -40.86 9.78 -9.20
N THR A 346 -40.14 10.74 -8.60
CA THR A 346 -40.74 11.72 -7.69
C THR A 346 -41.72 12.62 -8.42
N GLU A 347 -41.41 13.04 -9.64
CA GLU A 347 -42.31 13.82 -10.50
C GLU A 347 -43.55 13.00 -10.88
N PHE A 348 -43.38 11.73 -11.23
CA PHE A 348 -44.50 10.82 -11.50
C PHE A 348 -45.44 10.69 -10.30
N TYR A 349 -44.90 10.41 -9.10
CA TYR A 349 -45.73 10.30 -7.90
C TYR A 349 -46.38 11.63 -7.50
N ARG A 350 -45.69 12.75 -7.71
CA ARG A 350 -46.28 14.09 -7.47
C ARG A 350 -47.51 14.30 -8.36
N SER A 351 -47.37 14.09 -9.67
CA SER A 351 -48.49 14.20 -10.62
C SER A 351 -49.63 13.25 -10.26
N ARG A 352 -49.32 12.00 -9.88
CA ARG A 352 -50.35 11.03 -9.48
C ARG A 352 -51.11 11.46 -8.22
N VAL A 353 -50.43 12.06 -7.25
CA VAL A 353 -51.07 12.58 -6.04
C VAL A 353 -51.94 13.81 -6.38
N GLU A 354 -51.50 14.67 -7.29
CA GLU A 354 -52.28 15.83 -7.75
C GLU A 354 -53.56 15.38 -8.48
N GLU A 355 -53.49 14.39 -9.37
CA GLU A 355 -54.65 13.75 -10.00
C GLU A 355 -55.65 13.22 -8.96
N LEU A 356 -55.16 12.41 -8.01
CA LEU A 356 -56.03 11.83 -6.97
C LEU A 356 -56.65 12.88 -6.05
N ARG A 357 -55.97 14.01 -5.83
CA ARG A 357 -56.53 15.14 -5.08
C ARG A 357 -57.66 15.80 -5.85
N GLU A 358 -57.53 15.94 -7.17
CA GLU A 358 -58.57 16.51 -8.02
C GLU A 358 -59.77 15.56 -8.13
N ASP A 359 -59.53 14.26 -8.32
CA ASP A 359 -60.58 13.23 -8.30
C ASP A 359 -61.36 13.25 -6.97
N ASN A 360 -60.65 13.35 -5.83
CA ASN A 360 -61.30 13.46 -4.52
C ASN A 360 -62.11 14.75 -4.37
N ARG A 361 -61.64 15.87 -4.91
CA ARG A 361 -62.37 17.14 -4.89
C ARG A 361 -63.70 17.00 -5.63
N VAL A 362 -63.67 16.48 -6.84
CA VAL A 362 -64.89 16.24 -7.65
C VAL A 362 -65.84 15.25 -6.96
N LEU A 363 -65.31 14.20 -6.32
CA LEU A 363 -66.12 13.25 -5.54
C LEU A 363 -66.79 13.91 -4.33
N LEU A 364 -66.11 14.84 -3.65
CA LEU A 364 -66.71 15.60 -2.55
C LEU A 364 -67.80 16.55 -3.04
N GLU A 365 -67.57 17.28 -4.14
CA GLU A 365 -68.56 18.17 -4.74
C GLU A 365 -69.82 17.41 -5.20
N THR A 366 -69.63 16.23 -5.84
CA THR A 366 -70.77 15.38 -6.25
C THR A 366 -71.51 14.80 -5.06
N LYS A 367 -70.81 14.42 -3.98
CA LYS A 367 -71.43 14.00 -2.72
C LYS A 367 -72.27 15.12 -2.12
N GLU A 368 -71.72 16.33 -2.01
CA GLU A 368 -72.42 17.51 -1.47
C GLU A 368 -73.70 17.79 -2.28
N LEU A 369 -73.62 17.76 -3.61
CA LEU A 369 -74.78 17.91 -4.48
C LEU A 369 -75.86 16.84 -4.23
N LEU A 370 -75.47 15.58 -4.05
CA LEU A 370 -76.40 14.49 -3.75
C LEU A 370 -77.03 14.63 -2.35
N GLU A 371 -76.26 15.09 -1.36
CA GLU A 371 -76.77 15.40 -0.01
C GLU A 371 -77.79 16.54 -0.06
N GLU A 372 -77.55 17.58 -0.85
CA GLU A 372 -78.50 18.67 -1.10
C GLU A 372 -79.79 18.15 -1.77
N GLN A 373 -79.65 17.36 -2.84
CA GLN A 373 -80.80 16.75 -3.52
C GLN A 373 -81.62 15.85 -2.58
N LEU A 374 -80.96 15.06 -1.73
CA LEU A 374 -81.61 14.25 -0.71
C LEU A 374 -82.35 15.12 0.32
N SER A 375 -81.77 16.24 0.75
CA SER A 375 -82.43 17.18 1.66
C SER A 375 -83.70 17.78 1.05
N VAL A 376 -83.67 18.11 -0.24
CA VAL A 376 -84.83 18.62 -0.98
C VAL A 376 -85.91 17.55 -1.11
N ALA A 377 -85.54 16.31 -1.43
CA ALA A 377 -86.46 15.19 -1.50
C ALA A 377 -87.14 14.92 -0.14
N ARG A 378 -86.37 14.96 0.96
CA ARG A 378 -86.91 14.84 2.33
C ARG A 378 -87.90 15.96 2.67
N ARG A 379 -87.57 17.22 2.39
CA ARG A 379 -88.49 18.36 2.58
C ARG A 379 -89.77 18.22 1.75
N ARG A 380 -89.67 17.70 0.51
CA ARG A 380 -90.86 17.42 -0.32
C ARG A 380 -91.73 16.34 0.32
N ALA A 381 -91.13 15.24 0.78
CA ALA A 381 -91.86 14.18 1.47
C ALA A 381 -92.55 14.68 2.76
N GLU A 382 -91.86 15.50 3.57
CA GLU A 382 -92.45 16.15 4.75
C GLU A 382 -93.64 17.03 4.40
N ARG A 383 -93.56 17.83 3.32
CA ARG A 383 -94.71 18.62 2.84
C ARG A 383 -95.86 17.75 2.37
N THR A 384 -95.59 16.65 1.67
CA THR A 384 -96.63 15.70 1.25
C THR A 384 -97.36 15.14 2.48
N LEU A 385 -96.61 14.71 3.50
CA LEU A 385 -97.20 14.22 4.77
C LEU A 385 -98.03 15.30 5.48
N GLN A 386 -97.58 16.56 5.49
CA GLN A 386 -98.35 17.67 6.06
C GLN A 386 -99.67 17.88 5.32
N VAL A 387 -99.63 17.92 3.98
CA VAL A 387 -100.82 18.10 3.13
C VAL A 387 -101.76 16.89 3.24
N GLU A 388 -101.25 15.67 3.35
CA GLU A 388 -102.05 14.47 3.63
C GLU A 388 -102.76 14.59 5.00
N GLY A 389 -102.06 15.06 6.03
CA GLY A 389 -102.65 15.33 7.34
C GLY A 389 -103.73 16.41 7.31
N ASP A 390 -103.53 17.50 6.57
CA ASP A 390 -104.53 18.55 6.34
C ASP A 390 -105.76 18.01 5.59
N LEU A 391 -105.53 17.21 4.55
CA LEU A 391 -106.59 16.56 3.79
C LEU A 391 -107.43 15.65 4.68
N GLU A 392 -106.80 14.86 5.56
CA GLU A 392 -107.52 14.05 6.53
C GLU A 392 -108.30 14.89 7.55
N ARG A 393 -107.75 16.01 8.03
CA ARG A 393 -108.46 16.94 8.92
C ARG A 393 -109.71 17.51 8.24
N ALA A 394 -109.57 18.04 7.03
CA ALA A 394 -110.68 18.56 6.25
C ALA A 394 -111.74 17.46 5.96
N LYS A 395 -111.31 16.22 5.69
CA LYS A 395 -112.24 15.08 5.53
C LYS A 395 -113.03 14.79 6.81
N ARG A 396 -112.40 14.85 7.99
CA ARG A 396 -113.09 14.70 9.28
C ARG A 396 -114.08 15.84 9.50
N GLU A 397 -113.67 17.09 9.28
CA GLU A 397 -114.55 18.27 9.41
C GLU A 397 -115.77 18.20 8.47
N ILE A 398 -115.59 17.78 7.21
CA ILE A 398 -116.70 17.57 6.27
C ILE A 398 -117.64 16.48 6.77
N ALA A 399 -117.10 15.38 7.33
CA ALA A 399 -117.92 14.31 7.90
C ALA A 399 -118.73 14.80 9.11
N ASP A 400 -118.11 15.58 10.01
CA ASP A 400 -118.78 16.17 11.16
C ASP A 400 -119.89 17.15 10.74
N LEU A 401 -119.62 18.05 9.78
CA LEU A 401 -120.61 18.96 9.21
C LEU A 401 -121.74 18.21 8.48
N ALA A 402 -121.44 17.09 7.82
CA ALA A 402 -122.46 16.25 7.19
C ALA A 402 -123.38 15.61 8.24
N LEU A 403 -122.81 15.13 9.36
CA LEU A 403 -123.60 14.64 10.50
C LEU A 403 -124.46 15.74 11.12
N GLU A 404 -123.92 16.95 11.30
CA GLU A 404 -124.69 18.11 11.80
C GLU A 404 -125.81 18.51 10.83
N ARG A 405 -125.55 18.52 9.52
CA ARG A 405 -126.54 18.77 8.48
C ARG A 405 -127.65 17.73 8.54
N ASP A 406 -127.29 16.44 8.61
CA ASP A 406 -128.27 15.35 8.64
C ASP A 406 -129.11 15.42 9.92
N ALA A 407 -128.50 15.68 11.08
CA ALA A 407 -129.23 15.93 12.33
C ALA A 407 -130.14 17.19 12.24
N GLY A 408 -129.68 18.27 11.60
CA GLY A 408 -130.49 19.46 11.35
C GLY A 408 -131.66 19.19 10.40
N ARG A 409 -131.46 18.34 9.39
CA ARG A 409 -132.50 17.88 8.47
C ARG A 409 -133.54 17.05 9.19
N ASP A 410 -133.12 16.11 10.04
CA ASP A 410 -134.01 15.28 10.85
C ASP A 410 -134.88 16.16 11.77
N ARG A 411 -134.27 17.13 12.48
CA ARG A 411 -135.02 18.11 13.30
C ARG A 411 -136.00 18.95 12.47
N ALA A 412 -135.63 19.35 11.26
CA ALA A 412 -136.52 20.11 10.40
C ALA A 412 -137.73 19.27 9.95
N VAL A 413 -137.52 17.96 9.69
CA VAL A 413 -138.60 17.00 9.42
C VAL A 413 -139.50 16.86 10.65
N GLU A 414 -138.94 16.64 11.84
CA GLU A 414 -139.69 16.56 13.11
C GLU A 414 -140.56 17.81 13.33
N LEU A 415 -139.98 19.01 13.20
CA LEU A 415 -140.71 20.28 13.34
C LEU A 415 -141.79 20.46 12.25
N ALA A 416 -141.52 20.03 11.02
CA ALA A 416 -142.51 20.09 9.94
C ALA A 416 -143.70 19.16 10.23
N GLU A 417 -143.45 17.97 10.74
CA GLU A 417 -144.48 17.05 11.23
C GLU A 417 -145.27 17.65 12.40
N GLU A 418 -144.59 18.29 13.35
CA GLU A 418 -145.23 19.00 14.46
C GLU A 418 -146.11 20.17 13.98
N VAL A 419 -145.61 21.00 13.05
CA VAL A 419 -146.38 22.10 12.45
C VAL A 419 -147.58 21.56 11.67
N ALA A 420 -147.42 20.48 10.92
CA ALA A 420 -148.53 19.82 10.23
C ALA A 420 -149.58 19.31 11.24
N ARG A 421 -149.13 18.68 12.34
CA ARG A 421 -149.99 18.24 13.44
C ARG A 421 -150.72 19.40 14.11
N LEU A 422 -150.02 20.50 14.39
CA LEU A 422 -150.60 21.72 14.96
C LEU A 422 -151.58 22.39 13.99
N ARG A 423 -151.30 22.40 12.68
CA ARG A 423 -152.24 22.89 11.66
C ARG A 423 -153.48 22.01 11.54
N LEU A 424 -153.37 20.69 11.67
CA LEU A 424 -154.51 19.78 11.76
C LEU A 424 -155.33 20.03 13.03
N ASN A 425 -154.67 20.23 14.17
CA ASN A 425 -155.32 20.59 15.44
C ASN A 425 -155.99 21.96 15.37
N ALA A 426 -155.36 22.95 14.77
CA ALA A 426 -155.95 24.25 14.51
C ALA A 426 -157.11 24.12 13.52
N SER A 427 -156.97 23.42 12.39
CA SER A 427 -158.04 23.21 11.40
C SER A 427 -159.23 22.45 12.00
N SER A 428 -159.00 21.53 12.94
CA SER A 428 -160.07 20.87 13.70
C SER A 428 -160.70 21.77 14.77
N GLN A 429 -159.93 22.69 15.39
CA GLN A 429 -160.48 23.77 16.24
C GLN A 429 -161.27 24.81 15.42
N TRP A 430 -160.77 25.27 14.28
CA TRP A 430 -161.47 26.15 13.33
C TRP A 430 -162.73 25.47 12.76
N ARG A 431 -162.71 24.14 12.51
CA ARG A 431 -163.91 23.36 12.18
C ARG A 431 -164.93 23.33 13.32
N LYS A 432 -164.49 23.37 14.58
CA LYS A 432 -165.37 23.53 15.75
C LYS A 432 -165.92 24.96 15.88
N VAL A 433 -165.24 25.97 15.35
CA VAL A 433 -165.67 27.39 15.34
C VAL A 433 -166.60 27.72 14.16
N LEU A 434 -166.48 27.05 13.02
CA LEU A 434 -167.28 27.27 11.79
C LEU A 434 -168.41 26.25 11.55
N SER A 435 -168.81 25.48 12.56
CA SER A 435 -170.04 24.68 12.49
C SER A 435 -170.83 24.70 13.80
N PRO A 436 -171.73 25.66 14.01
CA PRO A 436 -172.87 25.48 14.89
C PRO A 436 -173.92 24.69 14.11
N GLY A 437 -174.02 23.40 14.42
CA GLY A 437 -175.20 22.60 14.12
C GLY A 437 -176.44 23.32 14.64
N GLN A 438 -177.36 23.60 13.71
CA GLN A 438 -178.65 24.23 13.95
C GLN A 438 -179.44 23.53 15.07
N LYS A 439 -180.23 24.33 15.81
CA LYS A 439 -181.68 24.08 15.99
C LYS A 439 -182.41 25.24 16.70
N SER A 440 -183.35 25.87 15.99
CA SER A 440 -184.79 26.09 16.33
C SER A 440 -185.32 27.36 15.61
N ARG A 441 -185.94 27.27 14.41
CA ARG A 441 -187.38 27.10 14.03
C ARG A 441 -188.26 28.36 14.19
N LYS A 442 -188.87 28.76 13.06
CA LYS A 442 -189.51 30.04 12.67
C LYS A 442 -188.54 31.03 12.02
#